data_AF-A0A250YE83-F1
#
_entry.id   AF-A0A250YE83-F1
#
_cell.length_a   1.000
_cell.length_b   1.000
_cell.length_c   1.000
_cell.angle_alpha   90.00
_cell.angle_beta   90.00
_cell.angle_gamma   90.00
#
_symmetry.space_group_name_H-M   'P 1'
#
loop_
_entity.id
_entity.type
_entity.pdbx_description
1 polymer ?
#
loop_
_entity_poly.entity_id
_entity_poly.type
_entity_poly.pdbx_seq_one_letter_code
_entity_poly.pdbx_strand_id
1 'polypeptide(L)'
;MYGRSRVVGTGLGANSASRDPDERRGERDPLQSHGQGLERTPGGPARDTLGGAGQRSTGAYTLIAPNENRRHLIQRIAEEELANLEKWKQQNRAKPIHLVPRQLGGNQLESEVRQKQQLQLMQSKYQKKLKREESLRIKKEAEEAELQKMKAIQREKSNKLEEKKRLQENMRREAFREHHQYKTAEFLSRLDTGLPNRSACRIVPCGPQSSTWNKLLEPKRQQQEEERAKIHQTEHSRVNNAFLDRLQGKSQPGGLEQSGGYWNMNSANSWDV
;
A
#
# COMPACT_ATOMS: atom_id res chain seq x y z
N MET A 1 -26.54 -0.51 0.33
CA MET A 1 -26.11 -0.59 1.75
C MET A 1 -24.87 0.28 1.93
N TYR A 2 -24.98 1.25 2.83
CA TYR A 2 -24.04 2.32 3.19
C TYR A 2 -22.66 1.77 3.65
N GLY A 3 -21.54 2.51 3.62
CA GLY A 3 -21.39 3.96 3.52
C GLY A 3 -19.93 4.40 3.26
N ARG A 4 -19.81 5.66 2.85
CA ARG A 4 -18.57 6.36 2.51
C ARG A 4 -18.28 7.36 3.63
N SER A 5 -17.19 7.18 4.36
CA SER A 5 -16.76 8.13 5.40
C SER A 5 -16.18 9.39 4.74
N ARG A 6 -16.79 10.54 5.04
CA ARG A 6 -16.33 11.89 4.68
C ARG A 6 -15.47 12.41 5.84
N VAL A 7 -14.23 12.79 5.57
CA VAL A 7 -13.44 13.65 6.46
C VAL A 7 -13.56 15.07 5.92
N VAL A 8 -14.14 15.93 6.76
CA VAL A 8 -14.26 17.37 6.60
C VAL A 8 -12.90 18.00 6.93
N GLY A 9 -12.32 18.71 5.98
CA GLY A 9 -11.21 19.63 6.20
C GLY A 9 -11.68 21.04 5.88
N THR A 10 -11.93 21.83 6.93
CA THR A 10 -12.24 23.26 6.84
C THR A 10 -10.93 24.03 6.83
N GLY A 11 -10.71 24.87 5.82
CA GLY A 11 -9.49 25.66 5.67
C GLY A 11 -9.66 26.82 4.69
N LEU A 12 -10.33 27.87 5.19
CA LEU A 12 -10.12 29.30 4.95
C LEU A 12 -9.83 29.75 3.50
N GLY A 13 -10.86 30.38 2.93
CA GLY A 13 -10.82 31.08 1.65
C GLY A 13 -10.03 32.38 1.70
N ALA A 14 -9.34 32.65 0.60
CA ALA A 14 -8.76 33.94 0.27
C ALA A 14 -9.73 34.73 -0.63
N ASN A 15 -9.76 36.03 -0.39
CA ASN A 15 -10.59 37.05 -0.99
C ASN A 15 -10.44 37.14 -2.53
N SER A 16 -11.54 37.33 -3.24
CA SER A 16 -11.55 38.11 -4.48
C SER A 16 -12.85 38.90 -4.59
N ALA A 17 -12.68 40.21 -4.55
CA ALA A 17 -13.71 41.22 -4.65
C ALA A 17 -14.32 41.31 -6.06
N SER A 18 -15.64 41.55 -6.09
CA SER A 18 -16.35 42.59 -6.84
C SER A 18 -15.93 42.88 -8.28
N ARG A 19 -16.83 42.61 -9.25
CA ARG A 19 -17.54 43.59 -10.10
C ARG A 19 -17.96 42.95 -11.42
N ASP A 20 -19.27 42.96 -11.69
CA ASP A 20 -19.79 43.05 -13.05
C ASP A 20 -19.28 44.33 -13.73
N PRO A 21 -19.11 44.29 -15.06
CA PRO A 21 -20.09 45.04 -15.84
C PRO A 21 -20.55 44.32 -17.13
N ASP A 22 -21.85 44.49 -17.41
CA ASP A 22 -22.40 44.65 -18.75
C ASP A 22 -21.59 45.69 -19.55
N GLU A 23 -21.22 45.38 -20.79
CA GLU A 23 -21.48 46.23 -21.97
C GLU A 23 -20.63 45.83 -23.19
N ARG A 24 -21.32 45.75 -24.34
CA ARG A 24 -20.82 45.93 -25.72
C ARG A 24 -20.07 44.76 -26.38
N ARG A 25 -20.85 43.75 -26.77
CA ARG A 25 -20.55 42.94 -27.96
C ARG A 25 -21.01 43.72 -29.20
N GLY A 26 -20.05 44.24 -29.96
CA GLY A 26 -20.28 44.81 -31.29
C GLY A 26 -20.65 43.73 -32.31
N GLU A 27 -21.90 43.78 -32.76
CA GLU A 27 -22.32 43.85 -34.16
C GLU A 27 -21.48 43.06 -35.19
N ARG A 28 -21.99 41.88 -35.58
CA ARG A 28 -21.89 41.37 -36.95
C ARG A 28 -23.20 40.68 -37.29
N ASP A 29 -23.97 41.34 -38.15
CA ASP A 29 -25.24 40.84 -38.68
C ASP A 29 -25.09 39.51 -39.43
N PRO A 30 -26.11 38.65 -39.37
CA PRO A 30 -26.22 37.46 -40.21
C PRO A 30 -26.83 37.81 -41.57
N LEU A 31 -26.10 37.55 -42.66
CA LEU A 31 -26.67 37.54 -44.01
C LEU A 31 -27.66 36.38 -44.13
N GLN A 32 -28.93 36.75 -44.04
CA GLN A 32 -30.07 35.93 -44.41
C GLN A 32 -29.98 35.54 -45.89
N SER A 33 -30.08 34.24 -46.13
CA SER A 33 -30.52 33.67 -47.39
C SER A 33 -31.92 34.18 -47.73
N HIS A 34 -32.04 35.03 -48.74
CA HIS A 34 -33.32 35.34 -49.36
C HIS A 34 -33.25 34.94 -50.84
N GLY A 35 -33.93 33.85 -51.17
CA GLY A 35 -34.34 33.58 -52.54
C GLY A 35 -35.36 34.62 -52.97
N GLN A 36 -35.03 35.35 -54.03
CA GLN A 36 -35.96 36.04 -54.92
C GLN A 36 -35.41 35.74 -56.32
N GLY A 37 -36.14 35.08 -57.21
CA GLY A 37 -37.46 35.51 -57.64
C GLY A 37 -37.30 36.64 -58.66
N LEU A 38 -36.59 36.36 -59.77
CA LEU A 38 -36.47 37.28 -60.91
C LEU A 38 -37.32 36.74 -62.06
N GLU A 39 -38.61 37.05 -61.98
CA GLU A 39 -39.56 37.04 -63.08
C GLU A 39 -40.04 38.49 -63.23
N ARG A 40 -39.35 39.23 -64.10
CA ARG A 40 -39.94 40.27 -64.95
C ARG A 40 -38.91 40.69 -66.02
N THR A 41 -39.22 40.23 -67.22
CA THR A 41 -38.80 40.67 -68.56
C THR A 41 -38.13 42.04 -68.69
N PRO A 42 -37.20 42.12 -69.66
CA PRO A 42 -37.39 43.09 -70.74
C PRO A 42 -37.35 42.43 -72.12
N GLY A 43 -38.41 42.69 -72.89
CA GLY A 43 -38.43 42.77 -74.35
C GLY A 43 -37.64 41.74 -75.16
N GLY A 44 -38.29 40.62 -75.49
CA GLY A 44 -37.92 39.89 -76.69
C GLY A 44 -38.32 40.69 -77.94
N PRO A 45 -37.46 40.83 -78.96
CA PRO A 45 -37.91 41.25 -80.27
C PRO A 45 -38.70 40.13 -80.92
N ALA A 46 -39.70 40.56 -81.66
CA ALA A 46 -40.66 39.79 -82.43
C ALA A 46 -40.04 38.62 -83.22
N ARG A 47 -40.66 37.45 -83.03
CA ARG A 47 -41.26 36.62 -84.08
C ARG A 47 -40.48 36.53 -85.40
N ASP A 48 -39.63 35.51 -85.51
CA ASP A 48 -39.39 34.86 -86.79
C ASP A 48 -40.03 33.47 -86.80
N THR A 49 -41.22 33.46 -87.41
CA THR A 49 -41.79 32.29 -88.07
C THR A 49 -40.80 31.81 -89.12
N LEU A 50 -40.02 30.78 -88.84
CA LEU A 50 -39.36 29.99 -89.87
C LEU A 50 -39.47 28.50 -89.56
N GLY A 51 -40.50 27.90 -90.17
CA GLY A 51 -40.46 26.55 -90.74
C GLY A 51 -40.04 25.42 -89.81
N GLY A 52 -40.99 24.88 -89.06
CA GLY A 52 -40.90 23.51 -88.52
C GLY A 52 -40.96 22.46 -89.64
N ALA A 53 -40.00 22.48 -90.56
CA ALA A 53 -39.82 21.42 -91.55
C ALA A 53 -38.95 20.32 -90.91
N GLY A 54 -39.59 19.36 -90.23
CA GLY A 54 -38.90 18.13 -89.84
C GLY A 54 -39.32 17.42 -88.55
N GLN A 55 -40.37 17.84 -87.84
CA GLN A 55 -40.89 17.05 -86.71
C GLN A 55 -41.76 15.90 -87.24
N ARG A 56 -41.17 14.70 -87.32
CA ARG A 56 -41.93 13.46 -87.58
C ARG A 56 -42.44 12.93 -86.24
N SER A 57 -43.72 13.13 -85.96
CA SER A 57 -44.38 12.56 -84.79
C SER A 57 -44.81 11.13 -85.12
N THR A 58 -44.31 10.13 -84.37
CA THR A 58 -44.74 8.73 -84.50
C THR A 58 -45.43 8.34 -83.19
N GLY A 59 -46.75 8.56 -83.13
CA GLY A 59 -47.56 8.27 -81.93
C GLY A 59 -47.30 9.23 -80.77
N ALA A 60 -47.07 8.68 -79.56
CA ALA A 60 -47.01 9.42 -78.29
C ALA A 60 -45.71 10.24 -78.05
N TYR A 61 -44.75 10.25 -78.98
CA TYR A 61 -43.51 11.02 -78.86
C TYR A 61 -43.14 11.74 -80.16
N THR A 62 -42.46 12.87 -79.99
CA THR A 62 -41.95 13.69 -81.10
C THR A 62 -40.44 13.51 -81.21
N LEU A 63 -39.97 13.06 -82.38
CA LEU A 63 -38.54 13.03 -82.69
C LEU A 63 -38.11 14.39 -83.20
N ILE A 64 -37.31 15.10 -82.39
CA ILE A 64 -36.70 16.37 -82.78
C ILE A 64 -35.35 16.06 -83.42
N ALA A 65 -35.23 16.38 -84.71
CA ALA A 65 -33.98 16.24 -85.44
C ALA A 65 -32.90 17.14 -84.83
N PRO A 66 -31.67 16.67 -84.67
CA PRO A 66 -30.65 17.49 -84.05
C PRO A 66 -30.27 18.70 -84.90
N ASN A 67 -30.24 19.87 -84.27
CA ASN A 67 -29.86 21.12 -84.91
C ASN A 67 -28.33 21.28 -84.86
N GLU A 68 -27.66 21.13 -85.99
CA GLU A 68 -26.19 21.22 -86.09
C GLU A 68 -25.64 22.58 -85.67
N ASN A 69 -26.31 23.68 -86.03
CA ASN A 69 -25.87 25.02 -85.66
C ASN A 69 -25.91 25.22 -84.14
N ARG A 70 -26.97 24.72 -83.49
CA ARG A 70 -27.08 24.74 -82.02
C ARG A 70 -26.02 23.85 -81.38
N ARG A 71 -25.72 22.68 -81.96
CA ARG A 71 -24.64 21.80 -81.47
C ARG A 71 -23.27 22.45 -81.58
N HIS A 72 -22.93 23.03 -82.72
CA HIS A 72 -21.65 23.74 -82.91
C HIS A 72 -21.53 24.97 -82.02
N LEU A 73 -22.63 25.67 -81.73
CA LEU A 73 -22.64 26.76 -80.75
C LEU A 73 -22.34 26.25 -79.34
N ILE A 74 -23.00 25.17 -78.91
CA ILE A 74 -22.78 24.56 -77.59
C ILE A 74 -21.34 24.04 -77.47
N GLN A 75 -20.80 23.43 -78.54
CA GLN A 75 -19.42 22.95 -78.57
C GLN A 75 -18.42 24.10 -78.41
N ARG A 76 -18.58 25.20 -79.15
CA ARG A 76 -17.71 26.37 -79.01
C ARG A 76 -17.75 26.96 -77.61
N ILE A 77 -18.95 27.10 -77.03
CA ILE A 77 -19.09 27.60 -75.66
C ILE A 77 -18.38 26.66 -74.68
N ALA A 78 -18.57 25.35 -74.81
CA ALA A 78 -17.93 24.37 -73.95
C ALA A 78 -16.39 24.42 -74.05
N GLU A 79 -15.85 24.60 -75.26
CA GLU A 79 -14.42 24.76 -75.51
C GLU A 79 -13.87 26.05 -74.88
N GLU A 80 -14.58 27.17 -75.06
CA GLU A 80 -14.24 28.45 -74.46
C GLU A 80 -14.28 28.40 -72.92
N GLU A 81 -15.30 27.79 -72.33
CA GLU A 81 -15.43 27.60 -70.89
C GLU A 81 -14.31 26.73 -70.32
N LEU A 82 -13.93 25.65 -71.01
CA LEU A 82 -12.83 24.77 -70.61
C LEU A 82 -11.50 25.55 -70.61
N ALA A 83 -11.24 26.34 -71.66
CA ALA A 83 -10.05 27.18 -71.74
C ALA A 83 -10.02 28.27 -70.65
N ASN A 84 -11.18 28.88 -70.35
CA ASN A 84 -11.31 29.86 -69.28
C ASN A 84 -11.04 29.24 -67.89
N LEU A 85 -11.54 28.04 -67.64
CA LEU A 85 -11.30 27.28 -66.42
C LEU A 85 -9.81 26.93 -66.25
N GLU A 86 -9.14 26.55 -67.33
CA GLU A 86 -7.71 26.26 -67.30
C GLU A 86 -6.89 27.50 -66.95
N LYS A 87 -7.19 28.65 -67.58
CA LYS A 87 -6.57 29.94 -67.23
C LYS A 87 -6.81 30.31 -65.77
N TRP A 88 -8.04 30.14 -65.27
CA TRP A 88 -8.36 30.40 -63.87
C TRP A 88 -7.56 29.49 -62.92
N LYS A 89 -7.42 28.21 -63.25
CA LYS A 89 -6.59 27.26 -62.47
C LYS A 89 -5.13 27.68 -62.45
N GLN A 90 -4.59 28.13 -63.58
CA GLN A 90 -3.20 28.61 -63.65
C GLN A 90 -3.01 29.89 -62.82
N GLN A 91 -3.95 30.83 -62.90
CA GLN A 91 -3.91 32.07 -62.13
C GLN A 91 -4.07 31.84 -60.62
N ASN A 92 -4.95 30.91 -60.22
CA ASN A 92 -5.20 30.57 -58.81
C ASN A 92 -4.32 29.43 -58.32
N ARG A 93 -3.32 29.01 -59.10
CA ARG A 93 -2.38 27.99 -58.67
C ARG A 93 -1.54 28.56 -57.53
N ALA A 94 -1.65 27.97 -56.35
CA ALA A 94 -0.79 28.31 -55.23
C ALA A 94 0.68 28.11 -55.64
N LYS A 95 1.53 29.11 -55.35
CA LYS A 95 2.96 29.03 -55.64
C LYS A 95 3.58 27.93 -54.76
N PRO A 96 4.36 27.00 -55.32
CA PRO A 96 5.09 26.01 -54.53
C PRO A 96 5.99 26.72 -53.52
N ILE A 97 5.78 26.42 -52.23
CA ILE A 97 6.56 27.00 -51.15
C ILE A 97 7.85 26.17 -51.02
N HIS A 98 8.94 26.68 -51.58
CA HIS A 98 10.28 26.11 -51.37
C HIS A 98 10.96 26.78 -50.17
N LEU A 99 10.43 26.52 -48.97
CA LEU A 99 11.10 26.88 -47.73
C LEU A 99 11.84 25.66 -47.19
N VAL A 100 13.10 25.85 -46.79
CA VAL A 100 13.82 24.84 -46.02
C VAL A 100 13.09 24.68 -44.68
N PRO A 101 12.71 23.46 -44.26
CA PRO A 101 12.06 23.25 -42.98
C PRO A 101 12.92 23.83 -41.86
N ARG A 102 12.43 24.90 -41.22
CA ARG A 102 13.06 25.50 -40.06
C ARG A 102 12.62 24.72 -38.83
N GLN A 103 13.55 24.07 -38.13
CA GLN A 103 13.22 23.44 -36.85
C GLN A 103 12.77 24.52 -35.86
N LEU A 104 11.48 24.53 -35.54
CA LEU A 104 10.89 25.43 -34.57
C LEU A 104 10.68 24.64 -33.26
N GLY A 105 11.66 24.74 -32.35
CA GLY A 105 11.58 24.20 -30.99
C GLY A 105 12.68 23.18 -30.63
N GLY A 106 13.11 23.23 -29.36
CA GLY A 106 13.89 22.23 -28.63
C GLY A 106 15.13 21.64 -29.32
N ASN A 107 16.33 22.07 -28.92
CA ASN A 107 17.61 21.55 -29.43
C ASN A 107 17.95 20.12 -28.96
N GLN A 108 17.05 19.41 -28.29
CA GLN A 108 17.31 18.07 -27.78
C GLN A 108 16.86 17.03 -28.79
N LEU A 109 17.73 16.06 -29.06
CA LEU A 109 17.36 14.90 -29.84
C LEU A 109 16.35 14.04 -29.06
N GLU A 110 15.39 13.47 -29.77
CA GLU A 110 14.37 12.61 -29.18
C GLU A 110 14.98 11.43 -28.40
N SER A 111 16.08 10.88 -28.89
CA SER A 111 16.82 9.79 -28.25
C SER A 111 17.37 10.18 -26.88
N GLU A 112 17.91 11.39 -26.72
CA GLU A 112 18.42 11.90 -25.45
C GLU A 112 17.29 12.09 -24.44
N VAL A 113 16.14 12.60 -24.90
CA VAL A 113 14.96 12.78 -24.05
C VAL A 113 14.46 11.42 -23.55
N ARG A 114 14.38 10.41 -24.44
CA ARG A 114 14.00 9.05 -24.08
C ARG A 114 14.98 8.41 -23.10
N GLN A 115 16.28 8.57 -23.32
CA GLN A 115 17.31 8.05 -22.41
C GLN A 115 17.22 8.69 -21.03
N LYS A 116 17.08 10.02 -20.96
CA LYS A 116 16.91 10.75 -19.69
C LYS A 116 15.65 10.29 -18.95
N GLN A 117 14.54 10.12 -19.67
CA GLN A 117 13.29 9.63 -19.07
C GLN A 117 13.47 8.21 -18.49
N GLN A 118 14.17 7.32 -19.20
CA GLN A 118 14.47 5.98 -18.72
C GLN A 118 15.35 5.99 -17.46
N LEU A 119 16.42 6.81 -17.46
CA LEU A 119 17.30 6.97 -16.31
C LEU A 119 16.55 7.53 -15.09
N GLN A 120 15.70 8.54 -15.30
CA GLN A 120 14.88 9.12 -14.23
C GLN A 120 13.93 8.10 -13.61
N LEU A 121 13.30 7.27 -14.45
CA LEU A 121 12.43 6.19 -13.97
C LEU A 121 13.22 5.19 -13.11
N MET A 122 14.42 4.80 -13.55
CA MET A 122 15.29 3.89 -12.80
C MET A 122 15.71 4.46 -11.45
N GLN A 123 16.14 5.74 -11.41
CA GLN A 123 16.52 6.42 -10.17
C GLN A 123 15.35 6.53 -9.19
N SER A 124 14.18 6.94 -9.69
CA SER A 124 12.95 7.05 -8.87
C SER A 124 12.53 5.70 -8.29
N LYS A 125 12.55 4.63 -9.10
CA LYS A 125 12.30 3.26 -8.64
C LYS A 125 13.25 2.86 -7.52
N TYR A 126 14.54 3.14 -7.68
CA TYR A 126 15.56 2.81 -6.69
C TYR A 126 15.37 3.57 -5.38
N GLN A 127 15.18 4.89 -5.44
CA GLN A 127 14.91 5.71 -4.26
C GLN A 127 13.66 5.25 -3.50
N LYS A 128 12.60 4.87 -4.23
CA LYS A 128 11.38 4.33 -3.63
C LYS A 128 11.63 3.00 -2.92
N LYS A 129 12.50 2.14 -3.46
CA LYS A 129 12.89 0.87 -2.84
C LYS A 129 13.62 1.11 -1.52
N LEU A 130 14.62 1.99 -1.51
CA LEU A 130 15.36 2.35 -0.29
C LEU A 130 14.43 2.87 0.82
N LYS A 131 13.55 3.83 0.49
CA LYS A 131 12.59 4.37 1.47
C LYS A 131 11.67 3.31 2.06
N ARG A 132 11.25 2.33 1.24
CA ARG A 132 10.42 1.20 1.72
C ARG A 132 11.20 0.34 2.69
N GLU A 133 12.40 -0.07 2.32
CA GLU A 133 13.26 -0.92 3.16
C GLU A 133 13.60 -0.24 4.49
N GLU A 134 13.93 1.06 4.48
CA GLU A 134 14.17 1.83 5.71
C GLU A 134 12.92 1.86 6.59
N SER A 135 11.74 2.13 6.01
CA SER A 135 10.48 2.14 6.78
C SER A 135 10.16 0.76 7.37
N LEU A 136 10.47 -0.32 6.66
CA LEU A 136 10.30 -1.68 7.15
C LEU A 136 11.28 -2.00 8.29
N ARG A 137 12.54 -1.56 8.16
CA ARG A 137 13.55 -1.74 9.21
C ARG A 137 13.16 -1.01 10.50
N ILE A 138 12.72 0.24 10.38
CA ILE A 138 12.28 1.06 11.53
C ILE A 138 11.06 0.43 12.20
N LYS A 139 10.08 -0.05 11.42
CA LYS A 139 8.90 -0.75 11.98
C LYS A 139 9.30 -2.01 12.75
N LYS A 140 10.17 -2.83 12.18
CA LYS A 140 10.66 -4.06 12.83
C LYS A 140 11.40 -3.75 14.14
N GLU A 141 12.26 -2.73 14.14
CA GLU A 141 12.99 -2.31 15.34
C GLU A 141 12.04 -1.79 16.43
N ALA A 142 11.02 -1.02 16.06
CA ALA A 142 10.01 -0.53 16.99
C ALA A 142 9.18 -1.68 17.61
N GLU A 143 8.75 -2.65 16.78
CA GLU A 143 8.06 -3.85 17.24
C GLU A 143 8.94 -4.68 18.18
N GLU A 144 10.23 -4.84 17.87
CA GLU A 144 11.18 -5.53 18.75
C GLU A 144 11.36 -4.81 20.08
N ALA A 145 11.50 -3.48 20.07
CA ALA A 145 11.62 -2.68 21.28
C ALA A 145 10.37 -2.78 22.16
N GLU A 146 9.17 -2.81 21.57
CA GLU A 146 7.92 -3.03 22.31
C GLU A 146 7.89 -4.42 22.95
N LEU A 147 8.28 -5.45 22.21
CA LEU A 147 8.35 -6.82 22.70
C LEU A 147 9.37 -6.94 23.84
N GLN A 148 10.51 -6.27 23.75
CA GLN A 148 11.49 -6.18 24.84
C GLN A 148 10.91 -5.48 26.07
N LYS A 149 10.15 -4.39 25.90
CA LYS A 149 9.43 -3.72 27.01
C LYS A 149 8.42 -4.66 27.67
N MET A 150 7.59 -5.35 26.90
CA MET A 150 6.64 -6.35 27.41
C MET A 150 7.36 -7.45 28.22
N LYS A 151 8.46 -7.98 27.69
CA LYS A 151 9.30 -8.97 28.40
C LYS A 151 9.88 -8.41 29.69
N ALA A 152 10.37 -7.17 29.69
CA ALA A 152 10.92 -6.52 30.88
C ALA A 152 9.84 -6.35 31.97
N ILE A 153 8.65 -5.89 31.59
CA ILE A 153 7.50 -5.77 32.51
C ILE A 153 7.14 -7.13 33.09
N GLN A 154 7.12 -8.19 32.28
CA GLN A 154 6.79 -9.53 32.77
C GLN A 154 7.87 -10.07 33.72
N ARG A 155 9.15 -9.82 33.44
CA ARG A 155 10.26 -10.15 34.34
C ARG A 155 10.17 -9.39 35.66
N GLU A 156 9.89 -8.09 35.63
CA GLU A 156 9.70 -7.28 36.83
C GLU A 156 8.55 -7.83 37.69
N LYS A 157 7.40 -8.15 37.07
CA LYS A 157 6.27 -8.78 37.75
C LYS A 157 6.67 -10.11 38.40
N SER A 158 7.45 -10.94 37.70
CA SER A 158 7.97 -12.21 38.23
C SER A 158 8.92 -11.99 39.42
N ASN A 159 9.82 -11.01 39.31
CA ASN A 159 10.77 -10.69 40.38
C ASN A 159 10.04 -10.19 41.63
N LYS A 160 9.08 -9.27 41.49
CA LYS A 160 8.26 -8.80 42.63
C LYS A 160 7.52 -9.94 43.32
N LEU A 161 7.00 -10.90 42.55
CA LEU A 161 6.32 -12.06 43.11
C LEU A 161 7.28 -12.97 43.89
N GLU A 162 8.47 -13.22 43.34
CA GLU A 162 9.51 -14.03 43.98
C GLU A 162 10.04 -13.37 45.26
N GLU A 163 10.27 -12.05 45.25
CA GLU A 163 10.65 -11.28 46.44
C GLU A 163 9.60 -11.38 47.54
N LYS A 164 8.31 -11.27 47.20
CA LYS A 164 7.23 -11.43 48.17
C LYS A 164 7.25 -12.83 48.81
N LYS A 165 7.45 -13.89 48.01
CA LYS A 165 7.58 -15.26 48.52
C LYS A 165 8.80 -15.43 49.42
N ARG A 166 9.94 -14.85 49.04
CA ARG A 166 11.16 -14.85 49.85
C ARG A 166 10.96 -14.15 51.18
N LEU A 167 10.31 -13.00 51.20
CA LEU A 167 9.98 -12.29 52.44
C LEU A 167 9.08 -13.13 53.34
N GLN A 168 8.03 -13.75 52.79
CA GLN A 168 7.14 -14.62 53.55
C GLN A 168 7.89 -15.82 54.15
N GLU A 169 8.74 -16.48 53.36
CA GLU A 169 9.54 -17.60 53.83
C GLU A 169 10.58 -17.17 54.88
N ASN A 170 11.16 -15.97 54.74
CA ASN A 170 12.06 -15.41 55.74
C ASN A 170 11.34 -15.16 57.07
N MET A 171 10.15 -14.54 57.04
CA MET A 171 9.33 -14.39 58.25
C MET A 171 9.00 -15.73 58.90
N ARG A 172 8.68 -16.75 58.10
CA ARG A 172 8.44 -18.12 58.60
C ARG A 172 9.69 -18.70 59.26
N ARG A 173 10.86 -18.51 58.65
CA ARG A 173 12.15 -18.96 59.18
C ARG A 173 12.52 -18.22 60.46
N GLU A 174 12.32 -16.91 60.51
CA GLU A 174 12.60 -16.08 61.69
C GLU A 174 11.69 -16.45 62.84
N ALA A 175 10.37 -16.54 62.63
CA ALA A 175 9.44 -16.99 63.67
C ALA A 175 9.81 -18.39 64.22
N PHE A 176 10.23 -19.31 63.34
CA PHE A 176 10.71 -20.62 63.78
C PHE A 176 12.01 -20.53 64.58
N ARG A 177 12.96 -19.69 64.16
CA ARG A 177 14.22 -19.44 64.89
C ARG A 177 13.94 -18.81 66.25
N GLU A 178 13.10 -17.79 66.32
CA GLU A 178 12.69 -17.12 67.56
C GLU A 178 11.99 -18.08 68.50
N HIS A 179 11.02 -18.86 68.01
CA HIS A 179 10.35 -19.87 68.81
C HIS A 179 11.35 -20.90 69.35
N HIS A 180 12.30 -21.36 68.51
CA HIS A 180 13.35 -22.26 68.95
C HIS A 180 14.24 -21.62 70.03
N GLN A 181 14.68 -20.39 69.83
CA GLN A 181 15.46 -19.64 70.82
C GLN A 181 14.71 -19.45 72.13
N TYR A 182 13.45 -19.01 72.07
CA TYR A 182 12.57 -18.85 73.22
C TYR A 182 12.39 -20.17 73.98
N LYS A 183 12.15 -21.28 73.26
CA LYS A 183 12.00 -22.60 73.87
C LYS A 183 13.28 -23.09 74.54
N THR A 184 14.43 -22.90 73.90
CA THR A 184 15.73 -23.22 74.51
C THR A 184 15.98 -22.35 75.74
N ALA A 185 15.68 -21.04 75.69
CA ALA A 185 15.83 -20.14 76.83
C ALA A 185 14.87 -20.44 77.99
N GLU A 186 13.62 -20.82 77.70
CA GLU A 186 12.63 -21.27 78.70
C GLU A 186 13.14 -22.54 79.42
N PHE A 187 13.65 -23.50 78.65
CA PHE A 187 14.24 -24.72 79.21
C PHE A 187 15.44 -24.41 80.13
N LEU A 188 16.36 -23.54 79.70
CA LEU A 188 17.51 -23.14 80.52
C LEU A 188 17.07 -22.39 81.79
N SER A 189 16.15 -21.43 81.67
CA SER A 189 15.60 -20.69 82.82
C SER A 189 14.96 -21.61 83.86
N ARG A 190 14.32 -22.69 83.43
CA ARG A 190 13.74 -23.72 84.33
C ARG A 190 14.81 -24.53 85.06
N LEU A 191 15.96 -24.77 84.43
CA LEU A 191 17.10 -25.41 85.09
C LEU A 191 17.73 -24.50 86.15
N ASP A 192 17.80 -23.20 85.87
CA ASP A 192 18.38 -22.21 86.79
C ASP A 192 17.48 -21.96 88.02
N THR A 193 16.15 -21.98 87.84
CA THR A 193 15.17 -21.77 88.93
C THR A 193 14.87 -23.02 89.77
N GLY A 194 15.10 -24.22 89.22
CA GLY A 194 14.90 -25.50 89.91
C GLY A 194 16.06 -25.95 90.81
N LEU A 195 17.14 -25.17 90.90
CA LEU A 195 18.30 -25.48 91.74
C LEU A 195 18.28 -24.66 93.04
N PRO A 196 17.98 -25.27 94.21
CA PRO A 196 18.23 -24.62 95.47
C PRO A 196 19.76 -24.56 95.67
N ASN A 197 20.33 -23.34 95.70
CA ASN A 197 21.68 -23.02 96.14
C ASN A 197 22.75 -24.11 95.89
N ARG A 198 23.15 -24.31 94.63
CA ARG A 198 24.19 -25.27 94.25
C ARG A 198 25.58 -24.62 94.26
N SER A 199 26.07 -24.23 95.44
CA SER A 199 27.49 -23.89 95.64
C SER A 199 28.38 -25.13 95.84
N ALA A 200 27.86 -26.35 95.66
CA ALA A 200 28.57 -27.59 96.03
C ALA A 200 28.74 -28.67 94.93
N CYS A 201 28.41 -28.42 93.65
CA CYS A 201 28.83 -29.35 92.59
C CYS A 201 29.58 -28.61 91.48
N ARG A 202 30.89 -28.80 91.45
CA ARG A 202 31.70 -28.48 90.28
C ARG A 202 31.19 -29.31 89.11
N ILE A 203 30.67 -28.65 88.08
CA ILE A 203 30.53 -29.23 86.75
C ILE A 203 31.96 -29.39 86.23
N VAL A 204 32.47 -30.62 86.22
CA VAL A 204 33.65 -30.96 85.42
C VAL A 204 33.24 -30.77 83.96
N PRO A 205 34.00 -30.00 83.14
CA PRO A 205 33.70 -29.90 81.72
C PRO A 205 33.93 -31.28 81.09
N CYS A 206 32.84 -31.98 80.79
CA CYS A 206 32.91 -33.16 79.94
C CYS A 206 33.25 -32.68 78.52
N GLY A 207 34.34 -33.20 77.97
CA GLY A 207 34.94 -32.77 76.70
C GLY A 207 34.02 -32.92 75.47
N PRO A 208 34.45 -32.46 74.29
CA PRO A 208 33.60 -32.26 73.11
C PRO A 208 33.17 -33.58 72.44
N GLN A 209 32.24 -34.30 73.08
CA GLN A 209 31.54 -35.48 72.53
C GLN A 209 30.29 -35.09 71.70
N SER A 210 30.16 -33.81 71.30
CA SER A 210 29.12 -33.36 70.35
C SER A 210 29.52 -33.60 68.88
N SER A 211 30.76 -34.03 68.63
CA SER A 211 31.34 -34.21 67.29
C SER A 211 30.93 -35.50 66.59
N THR A 212 30.53 -36.55 67.30
CA THR A 212 30.20 -37.87 66.72
C THR A 212 28.82 -37.90 66.04
N TRP A 213 27.81 -37.26 66.63
CA TRP A 213 26.47 -37.19 66.04
C TRP A 213 26.41 -36.25 64.82
N ASN A 214 27.05 -35.07 64.89
CA ASN A 214 27.12 -34.14 63.77
C ASN A 214 27.84 -34.75 62.54
N LYS A 215 28.89 -35.55 62.76
CA LYS A 215 29.66 -36.17 61.68
C LYS A 215 28.89 -37.24 60.89
N LEU A 216 27.81 -37.80 61.44
CA LEU A 216 26.97 -38.81 60.79
C LEU A 216 25.77 -38.20 60.02
N LEU A 217 25.28 -37.03 60.47
CA LEU A 217 24.11 -36.36 59.88
C LEU A 217 24.45 -35.50 58.65
N GLU A 218 25.64 -34.89 58.62
CA GLU A 218 26.12 -34.09 57.49
C GLU A 218 26.20 -34.85 56.15
N PRO A 219 26.77 -36.09 56.06
CA PRO A 219 26.81 -36.81 54.79
C PRO A 219 25.42 -37.23 54.29
N LYS A 220 24.48 -37.54 55.18
CA LYS A 220 23.09 -37.84 54.79
C LYS A 220 22.36 -36.62 54.24
N ARG A 221 22.62 -35.44 54.81
CA ARG A 221 22.10 -34.17 54.29
C ARG A 221 22.67 -33.84 52.91
N GLN A 222 23.99 -33.99 52.74
CA GLN A 222 24.66 -33.73 51.47
C GLN A 222 24.16 -34.67 50.36
N GLN A 223 24.01 -35.97 50.63
CA GLN A 223 23.44 -36.92 49.68
C GLN A 223 22.02 -36.53 49.25
N GLN A 224 21.18 -36.11 50.20
CA GLN A 224 19.81 -35.73 49.89
C GLN A 224 19.71 -34.40 49.12
N GLU A 225 20.62 -33.45 49.35
CA GLU A 225 20.71 -32.22 48.56
C GLU A 225 21.22 -32.49 47.14
N GLU A 226 22.18 -33.40 46.98
CA GLU A 226 22.72 -33.82 45.68
C GLU A 226 21.65 -34.55 44.85
N GLU A 227 20.87 -35.44 45.48
CA GLU A 227 19.72 -36.09 44.82
C GLU A 227 18.67 -35.07 44.37
N ARG A 228 18.37 -34.05 45.20
CA ARG A 228 17.45 -32.96 44.82
C ARG A 228 18.00 -32.14 43.67
N ALA A 229 19.29 -31.80 43.69
CA ALA A 229 19.94 -31.06 42.60
C ALA A 229 19.89 -31.87 41.29
N LYS A 230 20.11 -33.18 41.36
CA LYS A 230 20.04 -34.09 40.21
C LYS A 230 18.62 -34.18 39.65
N ILE A 231 17.60 -34.27 40.50
CA ILE A 231 16.19 -34.24 40.07
C ILE A 231 15.87 -32.91 39.38
N HIS A 232 16.24 -31.77 39.98
CA HIS A 232 16.03 -30.45 39.38
C HIS A 232 16.75 -30.29 38.02
N GLN A 233 17.94 -30.86 37.86
CA GLN A 233 18.67 -30.88 36.59
C GLN A 233 17.97 -31.76 35.55
N THR A 234 17.54 -32.98 35.92
CA THR A 234 16.83 -33.87 35.00
C THR A 234 15.49 -33.30 34.55
N GLU A 235 14.76 -32.60 35.44
CA GLU A 235 13.55 -31.86 35.09
C GLU A 235 13.85 -30.70 34.14
N HIS A 236 14.92 -29.93 34.37
CA HIS A 236 15.37 -28.90 33.41
C HIS A 236 15.69 -29.48 32.04
N SER A 237 16.43 -30.59 31.97
CA SER A 237 16.73 -31.29 30.71
C SER A 237 15.46 -31.81 30.03
N ARG A 238 14.50 -32.35 30.80
CA ARG A 238 13.22 -32.85 30.26
C ARG A 238 12.38 -31.72 29.66
N VAL A 239 12.24 -30.61 30.38
CA VAL A 239 11.49 -29.43 29.89
C VAL A 239 12.18 -28.79 28.70
N ASN A 240 13.50 -28.72 28.71
CA ASN A 240 14.27 -28.19 27.58
C ASN A 240 14.09 -29.07 26.33
N ASN A 241 14.24 -30.40 26.47
CA ASN A 241 14.00 -31.33 25.37
C ASN A 241 12.56 -31.24 24.84
N ALA A 242 11.56 -31.22 25.73
CA ALA A 242 10.16 -31.04 25.33
C ALA A 242 9.90 -29.70 24.62
N PHE A 243 10.58 -28.63 25.03
CA PHE A 243 10.53 -27.34 24.36
C PHE A 243 11.16 -27.37 22.97
N LEU A 244 12.32 -28.03 22.83
CA LEU A 244 12.99 -28.24 21.54
C LEU A 244 12.17 -29.12 20.59
N ASP A 245 11.52 -30.17 21.10
CA ASP A 245 10.63 -31.04 20.33
C ASP A 245 9.40 -30.28 19.80
N ARG A 246 8.89 -29.33 20.60
CA ARG A 246 7.80 -28.43 20.19
C ARG A 246 8.23 -27.41 19.15
N LEU A 247 9.48 -26.93 19.21
CA LEU A 247 10.06 -26.07 18.18
C LEU A 247 10.37 -26.81 16.87
N GLN A 248 10.75 -28.08 16.95
CA GLN A 248 11.02 -28.93 15.78
C GLN A 248 9.75 -29.60 15.22
N GLY A 249 8.59 -29.41 15.86
CA GLY A 249 7.30 -29.92 15.41
C GLY A 249 7.12 -31.45 15.52
N LYS A 250 7.93 -32.12 16.37
CA LYS A 250 8.05 -33.60 16.36
C LYS A 250 7.23 -34.34 17.41
N SER A 251 6.47 -33.67 18.28
CA SER A 251 5.62 -34.36 19.26
C SER A 251 4.19 -33.83 19.27
N GLN A 252 3.26 -34.68 18.82
CA GLN A 252 1.82 -34.62 19.12
C GLN A 252 1.48 -35.75 20.11
N PRO A 253 0.67 -35.47 21.14
CA PRO A 253 -0.37 -36.39 21.59
C PRO A 253 -1.74 -35.72 21.35
N GLY A 254 -2.61 -36.47 20.68
CA GLY A 254 -3.76 -35.94 19.95
C GLY A 254 -4.91 -35.36 20.78
N GLY A 255 -5.66 -34.50 20.09
CA GLY A 255 -6.90 -33.90 20.56
C GLY A 255 -7.43 -32.80 19.62
N LEU A 256 -8.00 -33.23 18.49
CA LEU A 256 -8.85 -32.51 17.53
C LEU A 256 -8.19 -31.79 16.32
N GLU A 257 -8.71 -32.16 15.13
CA GLU A 257 -8.66 -31.50 13.82
C GLU A 257 -7.27 -31.50 13.14
N GLN A 258 -6.89 -32.57 12.43
CA GLN A 258 -7.17 -32.71 11.00
C GLN A 258 -7.53 -31.38 10.29
N SER A 259 -6.52 -30.66 9.82
CA SER A 259 -6.64 -29.79 8.66
C SER A 259 -5.35 -29.88 7.86
N GLY A 260 -5.23 -30.98 7.13
CA GLY A 260 -4.33 -31.11 6.00
C GLY A 260 -4.83 -30.23 4.86
N GLY A 261 -4.58 -28.92 4.96
CA GLY A 261 -4.80 -27.96 3.89
C GLY A 261 -3.50 -27.75 3.13
N TYR A 262 -3.31 -28.57 2.09
CA TYR A 262 -2.29 -28.47 1.06
C TYR A 262 -1.97 -27.00 0.70
N TRP A 263 -0.70 -26.61 0.82
CA TRP A 263 -0.19 -25.39 0.23
C TRP A 263 -0.31 -25.49 -1.30
N ASN A 264 -1.42 -24.98 -1.85
CA ASN A 264 -1.54 -24.77 -3.28
C ASN A 264 -0.97 -23.38 -3.63
N MET A 265 0.31 -23.37 -4.00
CA MET A 265 0.86 -22.32 -4.85
C MET A 265 1.33 -22.96 -6.16
N ASN A 266 0.56 -22.73 -7.22
CA ASN A 266 0.99 -22.65 -8.64
C ASN A 266 -0.19 -21.95 -9.36
N SER A 267 -0.14 -20.63 -9.58
CA SER A 267 0.40 -19.99 -10.79
C SER A 267 -0.15 -20.56 -12.10
N ALA A 268 -1.21 -19.95 -12.63
CA ALA A 268 -1.40 -19.64 -14.06
C ALA A 268 -2.81 -19.08 -14.29
N ASN A 269 -2.96 -17.76 -14.19
CA ASN A 269 -4.11 -17.09 -14.82
C ASN A 269 -3.82 -17.01 -16.31
N SER A 270 -4.39 -17.95 -17.05
CA SER A 270 -4.59 -17.88 -18.49
C SER A 270 -5.59 -16.76 -18.78
N TRP A 271 -5.14 -15.70 -19.44
CA TRP A 271 -6.02 -14.79 -20.15
C TRP A 271 -6.15 -15.33 -21.57
N ASP A 272 -7.35 -15.74 -21.97
CA ASP A 272 -7.71 -15.93 -23.37
C ASP A 272 -9.17 -15.49 -23.58
N VAL A 273 -9.31 -14.58 -24.55
CA VAL A 273 -10.50 -14.04 -25.25
C VAL A 273 -11.40 -13.05 -24.51
#